data_AF-A0A353C1H1-F1
#
_entry.id   AF-A0A353C1H1-F1
#
_cell.length_a   1.000
_cell.length_b   1.000
_cell.length_c   1.000
_cell.angle_alpha   90.00
_cell.angle_beta   90.00
_cell.angle_gamma   90.00
#
_symmetry.space_group_name_H-M   'P 1'
#
loop_
_entity.id
_entity.type
_entity.pdbx_description
1 polymer ?
#
loop_
_entity_poly.entity_id
_entity_poly.type
_entity_poly.pdbx_seq_one_letter_code
_entity_poly.pdbx_strand_id
1 'polypeptide(L)'
;MDYQEEVELGVAEKIVGIIWRSIVVGAIYTLITFGLGAVLTRQGVPFPDMDKLGVGKLWFLGASVVMAFVIGAISQIVHTSKLNHILTWTILLFLNPFSVSLESAVLAPNILNATIIPGLMLVQFLAALVTALLITFLFASSSKQVFGSYIHRPWSVWSLR
;
A
#
# COMPACT_ATOMS: atom_id res chain seq x y z
N MET A 1 24.40 -31.23 4.87
CA MET A 1 23.51 -30.14 4.45
C MET A 1 24.33 -28.88 4.54
N ASP A 2 24.44 -28.20 3.40
CA ASP A 2 25.40 -27.12 3.19
C ASP A 2 24.85 -25.82 3.76
N TYR A 3 25.68 -25.02 4.42
CA TYR A 3 25.24 -23.80 5.11
C TYR A 3 24.60 -22.77 4.15
N GLN A 4 24.84 -22.90 2.84
CA GLN A 4 24.18 -22.09 1.82
C GLN A 4 22.72 -22.48 1.55
N GLU A 5 22.35 -23.77 1.62
CA GLU A 5 20.97 -24.22 1.40
C GLU A 5 20.02 -23.69 2.48
N GLU A 6 20.47 -23.65 3.75
CA GLU A 6 19.65 -23.13 4.85
C GLU A 6 19.39 -21.61 4.75
N VAL A 7 20.37 -20.85 4.20
CA VAL A 7 20.21 -19.41 3.99
C VAL A 7 19.27 -19.12 2.83
N GLU A 8 19.35 -19.88 1.73
CA GLU A 8 18.47 -19.70 0.56
C GLU A 8 17.00 -20.03 0.88
N LEU A 9 16.75 -21.13 1.61
CA LEU A 9 15.40 -21.52 2.04
C LEU A 9 14.78 -20.44 2.96
N GLY A 10 15.56 -19.88 3.88
CA GLY A 10 15.09 -18.82 4.77
C GLY A 10 14.79 -17.48 4.08
N VAL A 11 15.37 -17.21 2.92
CA VAL A 11 15.05 -16.01 2.10
C VAL A 11 13.79 -16.24 1.28
N ALA A 12 13.65 -17.43 0.66
CA ALA A 12 12.48 -17.79 -0.14
C ALA A 12 11.19 -17.74 0.68
N GLU A 13 11.16 -18.33 1.87
CA GLU A 13 9.98 -18.31 2.75
C GLU A 13 9.57 -16.89 3.16
N LYS A 14 10.55 -16.00 3.39
CA LYS A 14 10.30 -14.60 3.72
C LYS A 14 9.72 -13.83 2.54
N ILE A 15 10.24 -14.03 1.34
CA ILE A 15 9.73 -13.42 0.10
C ILE A 15 8.29 -13.88 -0.14
N VAL A 16 8.03 -15.18 -0.03
CA VAL A 16 6.67 -15.74 -0.16
C VAL A 16 5.72 -15.15 0.88
N GLY A 17 6.17 -14.99 2.13
CA GLY A 17 5.40 -14.34 3.18
C GLY A 17 5.05 -12.88 2.89
N ILE A 18 5.99 -12.11 2.32
CA ILE A 18 5.75 -10.72 1.88
C ILE A 18 4.75 -10.71 0.72
N ILE A 19 4.95 -11.54 -0.31
CA ILE A 19 4.07 -11.62 -1.49
C ILE A 19 2.63 -11.92 -1.05
N TRP A 20 2.43 -12.92 -0.18
CA TRP A 20 1.09 -13.27 0.30
C TRP A 20 0.44 -12.12 1.06
N ARG A 21 1.16 -11.47 1.98
CA ARG A 21 0.65 -10.31 2.72
C ARG A 21 0.29 -9.16 1.78
N SER A 22 1.09 -8.93 0.74
CA SER A 22 0.83 -7.90 -0.28
C SER A 22 -0.38 -8.22 -1.15
N ILE A 23 -0.60 -9.49 -1.50
CA ILE A 23 -1.81 -9.94 -2.19
C ILE A 23 -3.04 -9.63 -1.33
N VAL A 24 -3.00 -9.99 -0.04
CA VAL A 24 -4.11 -9.73 0.90
C VAL A 24 -4.40 -8.24 1.01
N VAL A 25 -3.36 -7.41 1.19
CA VAL A 25 -3.53 -5.95 1.29
C VAL A 25 -4.08 -5.36 -0.02
N GLY A 26 -3.52 -5.73 -1.17
CA GLY A 26 -3.98 -5.25 -2.47
C GLY A 26 -5.41 -5.67 -2.79
N ALA A 27 -5.79 -6.90 -2.44
CA ALA A 27 -7.16 -7.39 -2.59
C ALA A 27 -8.13 -6.61 -1.69
N ILE A 28 -7.79 -6.39 -0.41
CA ILE A 28 -8.66 -5.63 0.49
C ILE A 28 -8.77 -4.17 0.07
N TYR A 29 -7.68 -3.51 -0.31
CA TYR A 29 -7.72 -2.14 -0.83
C TYR A 29 -8.64 -2.04 -2.05
N THR A 30 -8.54 -2.99 -2.98
CA THR A 30 -9.41 -3.08 -4.16
C THR A 30 -10.88 -3.24 -3.74
N LEU A 31 -11.18 -4.22 -2.89
CA LEU A 31 -12.54 -4.50 -2.43
C LEU A 31 -13.17 -3.30 -1.72
N ILE A 32 -12.41 -2.60 -0.87
CA ILE A 32 -12.90 -1.42 -0.16
C ILE A 32 -13.15 -0.27 -1.13
N THR A 33 -12.22 -0.01 -2.06
CA THR A 33 -12.37 1.08 -3.03
C THR A 33 -13.62 0.89 -3.89
N PHE A 34 -13.80 -0.30 -4.47
CA PHE A 34 -14.99 -0.59 -5.29
C PHE A 34 -16.26 -0.72 -4.45
N GLY A 35 -16.17 -1.32 -3.26
CA GLY A 35 -17.30 -1.50 -2.36
C GLY A 35 -17.85 -0.16 -1.86
N LEU A 36 -16.98 0.72 -1.37
CA LEU A 36 -17.36 2.07 -0.92
C LEU A 36 -17.84 2.92 -2.09
N GLY A 37 -17.18 2.85 -3.26
CA GLY A 37 -17.64 3.52 -4.47
C GLY A 37 -19.08 3.13 -4.84
N ALA A 38 -19.38 1.83 -4.83
CA ALA A 38 -20.74 1.34 -5.10
C ALA A 38 -21.77 1.79 -4.05
N VAL A 39 -21.39 1.85 -2.77
CA VAL A 39 -22.26 2.36 -1.70
C VAL A 39 -22.56 3.85 -1.90
N LEU A 40 -21.56 4.67 -2.22
CA LEU A 40 -21.72 6.09 -2.47
C LEU A 40 -22.59 6.36 -3.70
N THR A 41 -22.38 5.62 -4.80
CA THR A 41 -23.23 5.74 -5.99
C THR A 41 -24.69 5.41 -5.69
N ARG A 42 -24.96 4.40 -4.85
CA ARG A 42 -26.34 4.09 -4.40
C ARG A 42 -26.97 5.19 -3.56
N GLN A 43 -26.16 5.98 -2.86
CA GLN A 43 -26.61 7.14 -2.09
C GLN A 43 -26.76 8.41 -2.94
N GLY A 44 -26.56 8.32 -4.27
CA GLY A 44 -26.64 9.45 -5.19
C GLY A 44 -25.40 10.34 -5.18
N VAL A 45 -24.32 9.93 -4.51
CA VAL A 45 -23.04 10.64 -4.57
C VAL A 45 -22.32 10.24 -5.86
N PRO A 46 -21.95 11.20 -6.72
CA PRO A 46 -21.30 10.90 -7.98
C PRO A 46 -19.92 10.28 -7.74
N PHE A 47 -19.64 9.15 -8.41
CA PHE A 47 -18.37 8.43 -8.35
C PHE A 47 -17.88 8.14 -9.79
N PRO A 48 -16.56 8.09 -10.05
CA PRO A 48 -16.06 7.89 -11.40
C PRO A 48 -16.53 6.54 -11.96
N ASP A 49 -16.96 6.55 -13.22
CA ASP A 49 -17.23 5.32 -13.96
C ASP A 49 -15.89 4.70 -14.38
N MET A 50 -15.53 3.60 -13.71
CA MET A 50 -14.22 2.95 -13.88
C MET A 50 -14.08 2.32 -15.27
N ASP A 51 -15.19 1.99 -15.93
CA ASP A 51 -15.17 1.45 -17.30
C ASP A 51 -14.78 2.54 -18.32
N LYS A 52 -15.14 3.80 -18.06
CA LYS A 52 -14.73 4.96 -18.87
C LYS A 52 -13.27 5.36 -18.64
N LEU A 53 -12.70 4.98 -17.50
CA LEU A 53 -11.29 5.23 -17.19
C LEU A 53 -10.33 4.25 -17.88
N GLY A 54 -10.84 3.23 -18.58
CA GLY A 54 -10.03 2.22 -19.26
C GLY A 54 -9.23 1.32 -18.31
N VAL A 55 -9.51 1.42 -17.00
CA VAL A 55 -8.82 0.64 -15.96
C VAL A 55 -9.68 -0.58 -15.62
N GLY A 56 -9.37 -1.71 -16.25
CA GLY A 56 -10.01 -2.98 -15.89
C GLY A 56 -9.78 -3.33 -14.42
N LYS A 57 -10.78 -3.93 -13.76
CA LYS A 57 -10.73 -4.32 -12.34
C LYS A 57 -9.50 -5.18 -11.99
N LEU A 58 -9.09 -6.05 -12.93
CA LEU A 58 -7.88 -6.88 -12.79
C LEU A 58 -6.59 -6.06 -12.82
N TRP A 59 -6.53 -5.01 -13.66
CA TRP A 59 -5.38 -4.11 -13.69
C TRP A 59 -5.27 -3.30 -12.40
N PHE A 60 -6.40 -2.80 -11.91
CA PHE A 60 -6.45 -2.10 -10.62
C PHE A 60 -5.99 -3.01 -9.46
N LEU A 61 -6.44 -4.27 -9.45
CA LEU A 61 -6.00 -5.26 -8.47
C LEU A 61 -4.48 -5.47 -8.56
N GLY A 62 -3.95 -5.70 -9.76
CA GLY A 62 -2.51 -5.87 -9.98
C GLY A 62 -1.69 -4.69 -9.47
N ALA A 63 -2.10 -3.46 -9.83
CA ALA A 63 -1.46 -2.23 -9.34
C ALA A 63 -1.53 -2.12 -7.81
N SER A 64 -2.66 -2.48 -7.20
CA SER A 64 -2.85 -2.46 -5.75
C SER A 64 -1.94 -3.46 -5.03
N VAL A 65 -1.74 -4.65 -5.60
CA VAL A 65 -0.81 -5.67 -5.05
C VAL A 65 0.64 -5.20 -5.15
N VAL A 66 1.04 -4.61 -6.28
CA VAL A 66 2.40 -4.06 -6.45
C VAL A 66 2.64 -2.92 -5.47
N MET A 67 1.69 -2.01 -5.32
CA MET A 67 1.76 -0.92 -4.34
C MET A 67 1.89 -1.47 -2.91
N ALA A 68 1.09 -2.46 -2.54
CA ALA A 68 1.18 -3.13 -1.25
C ALA A 68 2.50 -3.87 -1.02
N PHE A 69 3.13 -4.39 -2.09
CA PHE A 69 4.45 -5.00 -2.02
C PHE A 69 5.53 -3.97 -1.70
N VAL A 70 5.57 -2.87 -2.46
CA VAL A 70 6.56 -1.80 -2.27
C VAL A 70 6.40 -1.17 -0.89
N ILE A 71 5.18 -0.77 -0.53
CA ILE A 71 4.91 -0.12 0.76
C ILE A 71 5.10 -1.10 1.92
N GLY A 72 4.65 -2.36 1.76
CA GLY A 72 4.87 -3.42 2.75
C GLY A 72 6.36 -3.63 3.03
N ALA A 73 7.19 -3.71 1.99
CA ALA A 73 8.64 -3.85 2.14
C ALA A 73 9.27 -2.64 2.86
N ILE A 74 8.92 -1.40 2.45
CA ILE A 74 9.44 -0.17 3.08
C ILE A 74 9.01 -0.09 4.55
N SER A 75 7.78 -0.52 4.86
CA SER A 75 7.24 -0.48 6.22
C SER A 75 8.02 -1.35 7.22
N GLN A 76 8.71 -2.39 6.75
CA GLN A 76 9.57 -3.20 7.62
C GLN A 76 10.85 -2.47 8.06
N ILE A 77 11.24 -1.40 7.36
CA ILE A 77 12.44 -0.61 7.62
C ILE A 77 12.15 0.54 8.60
N VAL A 78 10.90 1.00 8.65
CA VAL A 78 10.49 2.17 9.42
C VAL A 78 10.20 1.79 10.88
N HIS A 79 11.14 2.11 11.78
CA HIS A 79 11.01 1.84 13.21
C HIS A 79 10.30 2.99 13.94
N THR A 80 8.98 2.88 14.12
CA THR A 80 8.18 3.86 14.87
C THR A 80 7.17 3.19 15.80
N SER A 81 6.48 3.98 16.62
CA SER A 81 5.29 3.52 17.33
C SER A 81 4.19 3.09 16.34
N LYS A 82 3.33 2.15 16.74
CA LYS A 82 2.22 1.64 15.87
C LYS A 82 1.31 2.77 15.38
N LEU A 83 1.03 3.73 16.25
CA LEU A 83 0.15 4.87 15.93
C LEU A 83 0.80 5.76 14.88
N ASN A 84 2.09 6.07 15.02
CA ASN A 84 2.84 6.83 14.02
C ASN A 84 2.93 6.08 12.69
N HIS A 85 3.08 4.75 12.73
CA HIS A 85 3.11 3.92 11.53
C HIS A 85 1.79 4.01 10.76
N ILE A 86 0.64 3.88 11.45
CA ILE A 86 -0.69 4.03 10.85
C ILE A 86 -0.85 5.42 10.24
N LEU A 87 -0.48 6.48 10.98
CA LEU A 87 -0.58 7.85 10.50
C LEU A 87 0.28 8.10 9.26
N THR A 88 1.55 7.70 9.29
CA THR A 88 2.48 7.85 8.16
C THR A 88 1.96 7.15 6.91
N TRP A 89 1.51 5.90 7.02
CA TRP A 89 1.00 5.17 5.86
C TRP A 89 -0.33 5.72 5.37
N THR A 90 -1.22 6.13 6.27
CA THR A 90 -2.49 6.77 5.88
C THR A 90 -2.21 8.05 5.09
N ILE A 91 -1.30 8.91 5.57
CA ILE A 91 -0.93 10.15 4.90
C ILE A 91 -0.32 9.86 3.52
N LEU A 92 0.65 8.94 3.43
CA LEU A 92 1.30 8.61 2.16
C LEU A 92 0.33 8.01 1.13
N LEU A 93 -0.52 7.08 1.58
CA LEU A 93 -1.51 6.40 0.74
C LEU A 93 -2.64 7.32 0.32
N PHE A 94 -2.97 8.34 1.10
CA PHE A 94 -4.03 9.30 0.80
C PHE A 94 -3.53 10.46 -0.07
N LEU A 95 -2.41 11.08 0.28
CA LEU A 95 -1.93 12.29 -0.39
C LEU A 95 -1.55 12.03 -1.86
N ASN A 96 -1.02 10.84 -2.16
CA ASN A 96 -0.64 10.48 -3.52
C ASN A 96 -1.86 10.45 -4.48
N PRO A 97 -2.87 9.60 -4.28
CA PRO A 97 -4.06 9.62 -5.13
C PRO A 97 -4.84 10.93 -5.02
N PHE A 98 -4.79 11.66 -3.90
CA PHE A 98 -5.37 12.99 -3.80
C PHE A 98 -4.74 13.98 -4.77
N SER A 99 -3.41 14.08 -4.78
CA SER A 99 -2.67 14.96 -5.68
C SER A 99 -2.96 14.62 -7.14
N VAL A 100 -2.91 13.33 -7.49
CA VAL A 100 -3.19 12.85 -8.85
C VAL A 100 -4.63 13.17 -9.25
N SER A 101 -5.60 13.05 -8.32
CA SER A 101 -7.00 13.37 -8.59
C SER A 101 -7.22 14.86 -8.80
N LEU A 102 -6.57 15.72 -8.02
CA LEU A 102 -6.63 17.18 -8.21
C LEU A 102 -6.02 17.59 -9.54
N GLU A 103 -4.84 17.05 -9.87
CA GLU A 103 -4.18 17.30 -11.14
C GLU A 103 -5.05 16.84 -12.32
N SER A 104 -5.64 15.64 -12.22
CA SER A 104 -6.53 15.09 -13.25
C SER A 104 -7.79 15.94 -13.43
N ALA A 105 -8.35 16.48 -12.35
CA ALA A 105 -9.51 17.37 -12.44
C ALA A 105 -9.20 18.70 -13.13
N VAL A 106 -7.96 19.20 -13.02
CA VAL A 106 -7.52 20.44 -13.67
C VAL A 106 -7.13 20.20 -15.12
N LEU A 107 -6.36 19.14 -15.40
CA LEU A 107 -5.80 18.86 -16.72
C LEU A 107 -6.74 18.08 -17.65
N ALA A 108 -7.62 17.26 -17.09
CA ALA A 108 -8.56 16.41 -17.83
C ALA A 108 -9.98 16.43 -17.21
N PRO A 109 -10.65 17.60 -17.19
CA PRO A 109 -11.97 17.76 -16.57
C PRO A 109 -13.09 16.96 -17.26
N ASN A 110 -12.87 16.53 -18.50
CA ASN A 110 -13.74 15.62 -19.25
C ASN A 110 -13.71 14.19 -18.71
N ILE A 111 -12.65 13.81 -17.98
CA ILE A 111 -12.48 12.48 -17.39
C ILE A 111 -12.86 12.52 -15.91
N LEU A 112 -12.36 13.50 -15.15
CA LEU A 112 -12.64 13.65 -13.72
C LEU A 112 -13.25 15.04 -13.44
N ASN A 113 -14.55 15.07 -13.20
CA ASN A 113 -15.25 16.32 -12.88
C ASN A 113 -15.01 16.72 -11.41
N ALA A 114 -14.89 18.03 -11.15
CA ALA A 114 -14.73 18.58 -9.80
C ALA A 114 -15.82 18.14 -8.81
N THR A 115 -17.04 17.87 -9.30
CA THR A 115 -18.17 17.37 -8.50
C THR A 115 -17.94 15.97 -7.92
N ILE A 116 -17.06 15.17 -8.52
CA ILE A 116 -16.77 13.79 -8.12
C ILE A 116 -15.65 13.74 -7.05
N ILE A 117 -14.81 14.78 -6.99
CA ILE A 117 -13.62 14.83 -6.11
C ILE A 117 -13.97 14.53 -4.65
N PRO A 118 -15.01 15.13 -4.03
CA PRO A 118 -15.28 14.88 -2.60
C PRO A 118 -15.60 13.41 -2.31
N GLY A 119 -16.40 12.77 -3.18
CA GLY A 119 -16.75 11.35 -3.05
C GLY A 119 -15.52 10.46 -3.24
N LEU A 120 -14.70 10.75 -4.26
CA LEU A 120 -13.45 10.03 -4.49
C LEU A 120 -12.50 10.18 -3.29
N MET A 121 -12.37 11.37 -2.72
CA MET A 121 -11.50 11.62 -1.57
C MET A 121 -11.95 10.89 -0.32
N LEU A 122 -13.25 10.82 -0.07
CA LEU A 122 -13.77 10.06 1.06
C LEU A 122 -13.43 8.56 0.90
N VAL A 123 -13.65 7.99 -0.29
CA VAL A 123 -13.31 6.58 -0.57
C VAL A 123 -11.82 6.35 -0.41
N GLN A 124 -10.98 7.20 -0.99
CA GLN A 124 -9.53 7.05 -0.92
C GLN A 124 -8.99 7.21 0.50
N PHE A 125 -9.55 8.11 1.30
CA PHE A 125 -9.18 8.27 2.70
C PHE A 125 -9.51 7.02 3.52
N LEU A 126 -10.73 6.48 3.37
CA LEU A 126 -11.15 5.27 4.09
C LEU A 126 -10.34 4.05 3.63
N ALA A 127 -10.11 3.91 2.32
CA ALA A 127 -9.28 2.83 1.77
C ALA A 127 -7.83 2.92 2.25
N ALA A 128 -7.25 4.13 2.28
CA ALA A 128 -5.91 4.39 2.80
C ALA A 128 -5.81 4.05 4.29
N LEU A 129 -6.80 4.43 5.10
CA LEU A 129 -6.83 4.13 6.53
C LEU A 129 -6.86 2.62 6.81
N VAL A 130 -7.75 1.87 6.14
CA VAL A 130 -7.82 0.42 6.32
C VAL A 130 -6.56 -0.27 5.82
N THR A 131 -5.99 0.22 4.72
CA THR A 131 -4.75 -0.32 4.16
C THR A 131 -3.56 -0.05 5.08
N ALA A 132 -3.47 1.14 5.66
CA ALA A 132 -2.45 1.49 6.64
C ALA A 132 -2.54 0.64 7.92
N LEU A 133 -3.76 0.34 8.38
CA LEU A 133 -3.98 -0.61 9.47
C LEU A 133 -3.45 -1.99 9.09
N LEU A 134 -3.84 -2.53 7.94
CA LEU A 134 -3.37 -3.84 7.47
C LEU A 134 -1.86 -3.89 7.31
N ILE A 135 -1.24 -2.86 6.73
CA ILE A 135 0.22 -2.77 6.59
C ILE A 135 0.88 -2.79 7.97
N THR A 136 0.35 -2.01 8.91
CA THR A 136 0.90 -1.96 10.27
C THR A 136 0.77 -3.31 10.98
N PHE A 137 -0.37 -4.00 10.87
CA PHE A 137 -0.55 -5.30 11.52
C PHE A 137 0.21 -6.43 10.84
N LEU A 138 0.21 -6.48 9.51
CA LEU A 138 0.82 -7.57 8.73
C LEU A 138 2.33 -7.39 8.57
N PHE A 139 2.86 -6.17 8.57
CA PHE A 139 4.29 -5.92 8.30
C PHE A 139 5.06 -5.35 9.49
N ALA A 140 4.45 -4.53 10.37
CA ALA A 140 5.21 -3.94 11.49
C ALA A 140 5.61 -4.96 12.57
N SER A 141 4.93 -6.11 12.67
CA SER A 141 5.36 -7.21 13.53
C SER A 141 6.67 -7.88 13.05
N SER A 142 7.07 -7.68 11.79
CA SER A 142 8.33 -8.18 11.23
C SER A 142 9.54 -7.26 11.49
N SER A 143 9.30 -6.07 12.08
CA SER A 143 10.32 -5.03 12.29
C SER A 143 11.46 -5.42 13.24
N LYS A 144 11.39 -6.55 13.95
CA LYS A 144 12.51 -7.00 14.78
C LYS A 144 13.64 -7.71 14.02
N GLN A 145 13.49 -8.07 12.73
CA GLN A 145 14.38 -9.09 12.15
C GLN A 145 15.09 -8.76 10.83
N VAL A 146 14.75 -7.71 10.08
CA VAL A 146 15.27 -7.58 8.69
C VAL A 146 16.44 -6.59 8.56
N PHE A 147 16.34 -5.39 9.12
CA PHE A 147 17.37 -4.34 8.93
C PHE A 147 18.09 -3.90 10.21
N GLY A 148 17.54 -4.17 11.39
CA GLY A 148 18.19 -3.85 12.66
C GLY A 148 19.57 -4.51 12.80
N SER A 149 19.77 -5.73 12.28
CA SER A 149 21.07 -6.41 12.38
C SER A 149 22.13 -5.89 11.41
N TYR A 150 21.77 -5.10 10.40
CA TYR A 150 22.72 -4.49 9.46
C TYR A 150 23.03 -3.05 9.85
N ILE A 151 22.03 -2.30 10.31
CA ILE A 151 22.19 -0.89 10.71
C ILE A 151 22.92 -0.76 12.07
N HIS A 152 22.82 -1.76 12.95
CA HIS A 152 23.54 -1.77 14.23
C HIS A 152 24.95 -2.39 14.19
N ARG A 153 25.49 -2.72 13.00
CA ARG A 153 26.88 -3.20 12.93
C ARG A 153 27.83 -2.03 13.13
N PRO A 154 28.78 -2.10 14.09
CA PRO A 154 29.79 -1.07 14.22
C PRO A 154 30.61 -1.00 12.92
N TRP A 155 30.97 0.21 12.52
CA TRP A 155 31.80 0.52 11.35
C TRP A 155 33.05 -0.35 11.20
N SER A 156 33.61 -0.83 12.32
CA SER A 156 34.79 -1.70 12.37
C SER A 156 34.59 -3.05 11.67
N VAL A 157 33.34 -3.52 11.53
CA VAL A 157 33.02 -4.77 10.84
C VAL A 157 33.10 -4.59 9.32
N TRP A 158 32.95 -3.36 8.82
CA TRP A 158 33.02 -3.06 7.38
C TRP A 158 34.45 -2.87 6.87
N SER A 159 35.39 -2.46 7.74
CA SER A 159 36.78 -2.20 7.38
C SER A 159 37.70 -3.43 7.41
N LEU A 160 37.18 -4.60 7.81
CA LEU A 160 37.96 -5.85 7.94
C LEU A 160 37.70 -6.86 6.80
N ARG A 161 37.08 -6.42 5.70
CA ARG A 161 37.03 -7.14 4.41
C ARG A 161 37.77 -6.34 3.36
#